data_AF-A0A960K3P5-F1
#
_entry.id   AF-A0A960K3P5-F1
#
_cell.length_a   1.000
_cell.length_b   1.000
_cell.length_c   1.000
_cell.angle_alpha   90.00
_cell.angle_beta   90.00
_cell.angle_gamma   90.00
#
_symmetry.space_group_name_H-M   'P 1'
#
loop_
_entity.id
_entity.type
_entity.pdbx_description
1 polymer ?
#
loop_
_entity_poly.entity_id
_entity_poly.type
_entity_poly.pdbx_seq_one_letter_code
_entity_poly.pdbx_strand_id
1 'polypeptide(L)'
;MLETVPPPSTLPSSPEAERAVLAAVMLEPSLLPVISARLTAEDYYLERHRLVYQAMIDLQEDQVSIDLRTLQARLEIRSELEAAGGLAYLATLDADLPDLSRVDAYAEIVKERSIRRRLIQASTEIIRDCTEGGIDAHEALSKAERAILGLGEESIQRGFAQLSQVLEETVMELEDRPGSSLIGIPSGFRDFDRMTHG
;
A
#
# COMPACT_ATOMS: atom_id res chain seq x y z
N MET A 1 -6.85 36.08 10.71
CA MET A 1 -6.25 35.82 9.39
C MET A 1 -5.80 34.38 9.40
N LEU A 2 -6.49 33.50 8.68
CA LEU A 2 -6.03 32.13 8.47
C LEU A 2 -4.83 32.24 7.52
N GLU A 3 -3.63 31.95 8.03
CA GLU A 3 -2.47 31.72 7.16
C GLU A 3 -2.86 30.59 6.21
N THR A 4 -3.02 30.94 4.93
CA THR A 4 -3.22 29.99 3.85
C THR A 4 -2.00 29.10 3.84
N VAL A 5 -2.17 27.84 4.27
CA VAL A 5 -1.17 26.79 4.09
C VAL A 5 -0.69 26.89 2.64
N PRO A 6 0.61 27.17 2.40
CA PRO A 6 1.13 27.29 1.05
C PRO A 6 0.83 25.98 0.31
N PRO A 7 0.47 26.04 -1.00
CA PRO A 7 0.20 24.82 -1.74
C PRO A 7 1.42 23.90 -1.63
N PRO A 8 1.26 22.59 -1.34
CA PRO A 8 2.39 21.68 -1.34
C PRO A 8 2.99 21.71 -2.74
N SER A 9 4.20 22.24 -2.88
CA SER A 9 4.80 22.45 -4.21
C SER A 9 5.18 21.15 -4.92
N THR A 10 5.08 20.00 -4.24
CA THR A 10 5.07 18.66 -4.83
C THR A 10 4.26 17.72 -3.95
N LEU A 11 3.35 16.92 -4.53
CA LEU A 11 2.70 15.83 -3.80
C LEU A 11 3.77 14.80 -3.39
N PRO A 12 3.64 14.17 -2.20
CA PRO A 12 4.56 13.15 -1.74
C PRO A 12 4.75 12.03 -2.78
N SER A 13 5.94 11.95 -3.34
CA SER A 13 6.30 10.98 -4.36
C SER A 13 7.78 10.65 -4.29
N SER A 14 8.16 9.50 -4.83
CA SER A 14 9.56 9.14 -5.08
C SER A 14 9.64 8.39 -6.40
N PRO A 15 9.77 9.12 -7.53
CA PRO A 15 9.90 8.53 -8.85
C PRO A 15 11.04 7.52 -8.94
N GLU A 16 12.13 7.74 -8.18
CA GLU A 16 13.29 6.86 -8.14
C GLU A 16 12.96 5.52 -7.48
N ALA A 17 12.23 5.54 -6.34
CA ALA A 17 11.80 4.31 -5.67
C ALA A 17 10.77 3.54 -6.52
N GLU A 18 9.82 4.24 -7.13
CA GLU A 18 8.86 3.64 -8.04
C GLU A 18 9.55 2.94 -9.21
N ARG A 19 10.52 3.63 -9.83
CA ARG A 19 11.31 3.08 -10.94
C ARG A 19 12.12 1.85 -10.51
N ALA A 20 12.71 1.89 -9.32
CA ALA A 20 13.46 0.76 -8.76
C ALA A 20 12.56 -0.46 -8.54
N VAL A 21 11.33 -0.28 -8.06
CA VAL A 21 10.39 -1.42 -7.89
C VAL A 21 10.04 -2.04 -9.25
N LEU A 22 9.72 -1.22 -10.26
CA LEU A 22 9.41 -1.72 -11.61
C LEU A 22 10.60 -2.45 -12.25
N ALA A 23 11.80 -1.88 -12.16
CA ALA A 23 13.02 -2.48 -12.68
C ALA A 23 13.33 -3.82 -11.99
N ALA A 24 13.15 -3.90 -10.67
CA ALA A 24 13.34 -5.13 -9.91
C ALA A 24 12.38 -6.24 -10.36
N VAL A 25 11.10 -5.92 -10.60
CA VAL A 25 10.13 -6.88 -11.13
C VAL A 25 10.45 -7.32 -12.55
N MET A 26 10.93 -6.42 -13.42
CA MET A 26 11.35 -6.81 -14.78
C MET A 26 12.53 -7.77 -14.76
N LEU A 27 13.50 -7.54 -13.85
CA LEU A 27 14.68 -8.39 -13.72
C LEU A 27 14.35 -9.75 -13.08
N GLU A 28 13.52 -9.73 -12.05
CA GLU A 28 13.11 -10.92 -11.31
C GLU A 28 11.58 -10.95 -11.14
N PRO A 29 10.85 -11.51 -12.13
CA PRO A 29 9.38 -11.60 -12.10
C PRO A 29 8.83 -12.36 -10.88
N SER A 30 9.63 -13.22 -10.24
CA SER A 30 9.27 -13.91 -8.99
C SER A 30 9.07 -12.99 -7.79
N LEU A 31 9.52 -11.73 -7.85
CA LEU A 31 9.30 -10.72 -6.80
C LEU A 31 7.89 -10.12 -6.84
N LEU A 32 7.21 -10.19 -7.99
CA LEU A 32 5.90 -9.53 -8.16
C LEU A 32 4.83 -9.97 -7.16
N PRO A 33 4.65 -11.26 -6.80
CA PRO A 33 3.70 -11.67 -5.76
C PRO A 33 3.95 -11.02 -4.39
N VAL A 34 5.22 -10.83 -4.03
CA VAL A 34 5.60 -10.22 -2.75
C VAL A 34 5.30 -8.73 -2.78
N ILE A 35 5.58 -8.08 -3.91
CA ILE A 35 5.34 -6.65 -4.11
C ILE A 35 3.84 -6.35 -4.22
N SER A 36 3.06 -7.16 -4.94
CA SER A 36 1.62 -7.00 -5.12
C SER A 36 0.83 -7.19 -3.84
N ALA A 37 1.36 -7.97 -2.89
CA ALA A 37 0.82 -8.03 -1.54
C ALA A 37 0.83 -6.65 -0.85
N ARG A 38 1.80 -5.78 -1.13
CA ARG A 38 1.96 -4.47 -0.44
C ARG A 38 1.51 -3.27 -1.29
N LEU A 39 1.75 -3.32 -2.60
CA LEU A 39 1.52 -2.23 -3.54
C LEU A 39 0.42 -2.54 -4.56
N THR A 40 -0.42 -1.54 -4.80
CA THR A 40 -1.32 -1.44 -5.97
C THR A 40 -0.74 -0.54 -7.04
N ALA A 41 -1.33 -0.60 -8.24
CA ALA A 41 -1.09 0.40 -9.28
C ALA A 41 -1.37 1.84 -8.78
N GLU A 42 -2.39 2.06 -7.94
CA GLU A 42 -2.73 3.39 -7.42
C GLU A 42 -1.69 3.96 -6.44
N ASP A 43 -0.87 3.10 -5.84
CA ASP A 43 0.21 3.51 -4.94
C ASP A 43 1.36 4.21 -5.69
N TYR A 44 1.47 4.04 -7.01
CA TYR A 44 2.44 4.79 -7.82
C TYR A 44 1.94 6.21 -8.06
N TYR A 45 2.82 7.20 -8.03
CA TYR A 45 2.48 8.59 -8.32
C TYR A 45 2.40 8.86 -9.82
N LEU A 46 3.41 8.40 -10.56
CA LEU A 46 3.50 8.67 -11.99
C LEU A 46 2.56 7.75 -12.75
N GLU A 47 1.66 8.33 -13.54
CA GLU A 47 0.69 7.59 -14.37
C GLU A 47 1.39 6.52 -15.23
N ARG A 48 2.51 6.87 -15.86
CA ARG A 48 3.32 5.92 -16.64
C ARG A 48 3.72 4.69 -15.82
N HIS A 49 4.07 4.84 -14.55
CA HIS A 49 4.45 3.73 -13.68
C HIS A 49 3.23 2.91 -13.27
N ARG A 50 2.07 3.56 -13.06
CA ARG A 50 0.79 2.86 -12.81
C ARG A 50 0.46 1.93 -13.96
N LEU A 51 0.54 2.43 -15.20
CA LEU A 51 0.24 1.67 -16.41
C LEU A 51 1.18 0.47 -16.56
N VAL A 52 2.49 0.69 -16.37
CA VAL A 52 3.48 -0.39 -16.43
C VAL A 52 3.24 -1.44 -15.35
N TYR A 53 3.00 -1.03 -14.10
CA TYR A 53 2.73 -1.95 -13.01
C TYR A 53 1.44 -2.74 -13.24
N GLN A 54 0.38 -2.08 -13.72
CA GLN A 54 -0.87 -2.77 -14.04
C GLN A 54 -0.66 -3.80 -15.14
N ALA A 55 0.09 -3.48 -16.19
CA ALA A 55 0.42 -4.44 -17.24
C ALA A 55 1.23 -5.64 -16.71
N MET A 56 2.11 -5.44 -15.72
CA MET A 56 2.83 -6.54 -15.05
C MET A 56 1.87 -7.46 -14.27
N ILE A 57 0.91 -6.89 -13.55
CA ILE A 57 -0.12 -7.65 -12.83
C ILE A 57 -0.97 -8.46 -13.82
N ASP A 58 -1.46 -7.83 -14.89
CA ASP A 58 -2.27 -8.50 -15.91
C ASP A 58 -1.51 -9.69 -16.56
N LEU A 59 -0.21 -9.52 -16.84
CA LEU A 59 0.63 -10.59 -17.39
C LEU A 59 0.80 -11.75 -16.40
N GLN A 60 0.95 -11.45 -15.11
CA GLN A 60 1.03 -12.45 -14.06
C GLN A 60 -0.27 -13.24 -13.92
N GLU A 61 -1.43 -12.57 -13.97
CA GLU A 61 -2.75 -13.21 -13.94
C GLU A 61 -2.95 -14.15 -15.13
N ASP A 62 -2.48 -13.76 -16.31
CA ASP A 62 -2.49 -14.58 -17.52
C ASP A 62 -1.39 -15.66 -17.56
N GLN A 63 -0.60 -15.79 -16.48
CA GLN A 63 0.53 -16.72 -16.37
C GLN A 63 1.59 -16.55 -17.48
N VAL A 64 1.72 -15.33 -18.01
CA VAL A 64 2.73 -14.96 -19.00
C VAL A 64 3.95 -14.41 -18.29
N SER A 65 5.14 -14.87 -18.71
CA SER A 65 6.40 -14.34 -18.18
C SER A 65 6.54 -12.85 -18.50
N ILE A 66 6.94 -12.06 -17.51
CA ILE A 66 7.11 -10.61 -17.64
C ILE A 66 8.50 -10.34 -18.21
N ASP A 67 8.53 -9.75 -19.40
CA ASP A 67 9.74 -9.26 -20.06
C ASP A 67 9.42 -7.98 -20.87
N LEU A 68 10.45 -7.34 -21.43
CA LEU A 68 10.28 -6.11 -22.22
C LEU A 68 9.28 -6.28 -23.39
N ARG A 69 9.30 -7.44 -24.07
CA ARG A 69 8.48 -7.68 -25.27
C ARG A 69 7.02 -7.94 -24.91
N THR A 70 6.77 -8.71 -23.87
CA THR A 70 5.44 -9.04 -23.36
C THR A 70 4.79 -7.81 -22.74
N LEU A 71 5.54 -6.98 -22.02
CA LEU A 71 5.07 -5.68 -21.54
C LEU A 71 4.73 -4.73 -22.67
N GLN A 72 5.60 -4.62 -23.68
CA GLN A 72 5.32 -3.83 -24.88
C GLN A 72 4.02 -4.30 -25.54
N ALA A 73 3.89 -5.61 -25.83
CA ALA A 73 2.71 -6.16 -26.48
C ALA A 73 1.43 -5.92 -25.65
N ARG A 74 1.50 -6.08 -24.32
CA ARG A 74 0.37 -5.81 -23.41
C ARG A 74 -0.07 -4.34 -23.46
N LEU A 75 0.90 -3.42 -23.41
CA LEU A 75 0.63 -1.98 -23.45
C LEU A 75 0.13 -1.52 -24.84
N GLU A 76 0.60 -2.14 -25.93
CA GLU A 76 0.10 -1.89 -27.29
C GLU A 76 -1.36 -2.34 -27.45
N ILE A 77 -1.69 -3.55 -26.97
CA ILE A 77 -3.07 -4.06 -26.98
C ILE A 77 -4.01 -3.11 -26.23
N ARG A 78 -3.54 -2.51 -25.14
CA ARG A 78 -4.29 -1.53 -24.35
C ARG A 78 -4.26 -0.11 -24.92
N SER A 79 -3.49 0.16 -25.98
CA SER A 79 -3.25 1.51 -26.51
C SER A 79 -2.68 2.49 -25.46
N GLU A 80 -1.87 1.96 -24.54
CA GLU A 80 -1.28 2.69 -23.40
C GLU A 80 0.24 2.83 -23.51
N LEU A 81 0.87 2.25 -24.54
CA LEU A 81 2.34 2.24 -24.70
C LEU A 81 2.92 3.66 -24.71
N GLU A 82 2.31 4.57 -25.45
CA GLU A 82 2.74 5.96 -25.56
C GLU A 82 2.59 6.69 -24.22
N ALA A 83 1.50 6.46 -23.49
CA ALA A 83 1.25 7.03 -22.17
C ALA A 83 2.22 6.47 -21.10
N ALA A 84 2.67 5.22 -21.26
CA ALA A 84 3.71 4.60 -20.45
C ALA A 84 5.13 5.14 -20.76
N GLY A 85 5.29 6.01 -21.76
CA GLY A 85 6.58 6.59 -22.17
C GLY A 85 7.25 5.87 -23.35
N GLY A 86 6.58 4.89 -23.94
CA GLY A 86 7.04 4.16 -25.12
C GLY A 86 8.12 3.11 -24.83
N LEU A 87 8.53 2.40 -25.88
CA LEU A 87 9.54 1.34 -25.79
C LEU A 87 10.89 1.85 -25.25
N ALA A 88 11.26 3.08 -25.60
CA ALA A 88 12.50 3.69 -25.12
C ALA A 88 12.52 3.79 -23.59
N TYR A 89 11.40 4.15 -22.97
CA TYR A 89 11.30 4.24 -21.53
C TYR A 89 11.35 2.86 -20.86
N LEU A 90 10.61 1.88 -21.37
CA LEU A 90 10.66 0.50 -20.86
C LEU A 90 12.08 -0.09 -20.92
N ALA A 91 12.83 0.21 -21.98
CA ALA A 91 14.23 -0.21 -22.09
C ALA A 91 15.14 0.46 -21.04
N THR A 92 14.80 1.66 -20.55
CA THR A 92 15.55 2.29 -19.43
C THR A 92 15.29 1.63 -18.09
N LEU A 93 14.12 1.00 -17.89
CA LEU A 93 13.83 0.22 -16.68
C LEU A 93 14.69 -1.04 -16.61
N ASP A 94 15.01 -1.63 -17.76
CA ASP A 94 15.86 -2.81 -17.88
C ASP A 94 17.36 -2.48 -17.66
N ALA A 95 17.78 -1.25 -18.01
CA ALA A 95 19.17 -0.83 -17.96
C ALA A 95 19.65 -0.30 -16.59
N ASP A 96 18.75 0.27 -15.79
CA ASP A 96 19.09 0.87 -14.49
C ASP A 96 18.75 -0.09 -13.35
N LEU A 97 19.64 -1.06 -13.14
CA LEU A 97 19.45 -2.18 -12.22
C LEU A 97 19.57 -1.72 -10.75
N PRO A 98 18.47 -1.73 -9.98
CA PRO A 98 18.53 -1.43 -8.55
C PRO A 98 19.14 -2.62 -7.80
N ASP A 99 19.60 -2.35 -6.57
CA ASP A 99 19.95 -3.42 -5.63
C ASP A 99 18.68 -4.18 -5.21
N LEU A 100 18.48 -5.37 -5.79
CA LEU A 100 17.33 -6.23 -5.54
C LEU A 100 17.14 -6.55 -4.04
N SER A 101 18.22 -6.60 -3.26
CA SER A 101 18.15 -6.86 -1.82
C SER A 101 17.40 -5.77 -1.04
N ARG A 102 17.21 -4.60 -1.66
CA ARG A 102 16.53 -3.44 -1.07
C ARG A 102 15.17 -3.16 -1.69
N VAL A 103 14.65 -4.05 -2.56
CA VAL A 103 13.35 -3.86 -3.23
C VAL A 103 12.21 -3.64 -2.22
N ASP A 104 12.24 -4.34 -1.09
CA ASP A 104 11.27 -4.16 0.00
C ASP A 104 11.28 -2.75 0.56
N ALA A 105 12.47 -2.16 0.76
CA ALA A 105 12.60 -0.80 1.26
C ALA A 105 12.09 0.23 0.25
N TYR A 106 12.29 0.00 -1.06
CA TYR A 106 11.72 0.85 -2.09
C TYR A 106 10.19 0.74 -2.14
N ALA A 107 9.65 -0.47 -2.01
CA ALA A 107 8.21 -0.69 -1.96
C ALA A 107 7.57 0.02 -0.75
N GLU A 108 8.20 -0.04 0.42
CA GLU A 108 7.77 0.70 1.61
C GLU A 108 7.81 2.22 1.41
N ILE A 109 8.85 2.74 0.76
CA ILE A 109 8.91 4.17 0.41
C ILE A 109 7.73 4.55 -0.48
N VAL A 110 7.43 3.77 -1.53
CA VAL A 110 6.30 4.04 -2.42
C VAL A 110 4.98 4.01 -1.64
N LYS A 111 4.79 3.02 -0.75
CA LYS A 111 3.58 2.87 0.06
C LYS A 111 3.37 4.04 1.01
N GLU A 112 4.41 4.41 1.76
CA GLU A 112 4.41 5.54 2.69
C GLU A 112 4.04 6.84 1.95
N ARG A 113 4.60 7.07 0.74
CA ARG A 113 4.26 8.24 -0.07
C ARG A 113 2.83 8.20 -0.57
N SER A 114 2.33 7.03 -0.98
CA SER A 114 0.92 6.83 -1.37
C SER A 114 -0.04 7.18 -0.24
N ILE A 115 0.21 6.67 0.98
CA ILE A 115 -0.62 6.95 2.15
C ILE A 115 -0.67 8.46 2.42
N ARG A 116 0.49 9.14 2.39
CA ARG A 116 0.54 10.59 2.55
C ARG A 116 -0.24 11.35 1.48
N ARG A 117 -0.18 10.93 0.21
CA ARG A 117 -0.98 11.54 -0.87
C ARG A 117 -2.47 11.36 -0.63
N ARG A 118 -2.91 10.15 -0.27
CA ARG A 118 -4.31 9.87 0.02
C ARG A 118 -4.81 10.67 1.23
N LEU A 119 -3.98 10.82 2.27
CA LEU A 119 -4.31 11.67 3.42
C LEU A 119 -4.47 13.15 3.03
N ILE A 120 -3.58 13.68 2.17
CA ILE A 120 -3.71 15.04 1.65
C ILE A 120 -5.01 15.20 0.87
N GLN A 121 -5.35 14.22 0.02
CA GLN A 121 -6.58 14.25 -0.77
C GLN A 121 -7.83 14.24 0.14
N ALA A 122 -7.91 13.30 1.08
CA ALA A 122 -9.00 13.21 2.05
C ALA A 122 -9.14 14.51 2.86
N SER A 123 -8.02 15.08 3.31
CA SER A 123 -8.02 16.37 4.04
C SER A 123 -8.55 17.52 3.17
N THR A 124 -8.18 17.54 1.89
CA THR A 124 -8.64 18.56 0.94
C THR A 124 -10.15 18.44 0.68
N GLU A 125 -10.66 17.22 0.55
CA GLU A 125 -12.10 16.94 0.43
C GLU A 125 -12.86 17.38 1.68
N ILE A 126 -12.35 17.08 2.88
CA ILE A 126 -12.94 17.53 4.15
C ILE A 126 -12.99 19.05 4.24
N ILE A 127 -11.90 19.74 3.85
CA ILE A 127 -11.85 21.21 3.83
C ILE A 127 -12.91 21.75 2.87
N ARG A 128 -13.00 21.19 1.65
CA ARG A 128 -13.99 21.60 0.66
C ARG A 128 -15.41 21.46 1.19
N ASP A 129 -15.75 20.29 1.74
CA ASP A 129 -17.07 19.99 2.29
C ASP A 129 -17.45 20.95 3.43
N CYS A 130 -16.49 21.33 4.28
CA CYS A 130 -16.70 22.34 5.33
C CYS A 130 -16.93 23.76 4.79
N THR A 131 -16.38 24.10 3.63
CA THR A 131 -16.42 25.46 3.06
C THR A 131 -17.58 25.71 2.10
N GLU A 132 -17.98 24.72 1.30
CA GLU A 132 -19.03 24.88 0.28
C GLU A 132 -20.46 24.88 0.87
N GLY A 133 -20.63 24.46 2.13
CA GLY A 133 -21.89 24.62 2.88
C GLY A 133 -23.08 23.81 2.35
N GLY A 134 -22.83 22.80 1.51
CA GLY A 134 -23.86 21.97 0.87
C GLY A 134 -24.40 20.83 1.75
N ILE A 135 -23.77 20.55 2.89
CA ILE A 135 -24.13 19.47 3.81
C ILE A 135 -24.20 19.96 5.25
N ASP A 136 -25.02 19.29 6.07
CA ASP A 136 -25.11 19.57 7.50
C ASP A 136 -23.78 19.25 8.22
N ALA A 137 -23.49 19.96 9.31
CA ALA A 137 -22.26 19.80 10.08
C ALA A 137 -22.05 18.36 10.59
N HIS A 138 -23.11 17.66 10.99
CA HIS A 138 -23.01 16.26 11.40
C HIS A 138 -22.69 15.34 10.23
N GLU A 139 -23.24 15.62 9.04
CA GLU A 139 -22.95 14.84 7.84
C GLU A 139 -21.48 15.05 7.40
N ALA A 140 -20.98 16.29 7.46
CA ALA A 140 -19.58 16.60 7.20
C ALA A 140 -18.63 15.84 8.14
N LEU A 141 -18.96 15.80 9.44
CA LEU A 141 -18.18 15.06 10.43
C LEU A 141 -18.16 13.55 10.11
N SER A 142 -19.33 12.95 9.84
CA SER A 142 -19.40 11.53 9.49
C SER A 142 -18.72 11.18 8.15
N LYS A 143 -18.64 12.11 7.19
CA LYS A 143 -17.83 11.92 5.98
C LYS A 143 -16.34 11.95 6.29
N ALA A 144 -15.90 12.90 7.11
CA ALA A 144 -14.51 13.00 7.53
C ALA A 144 -14.04 11.73 8.27
N GLU A 145 -14.83 11.23 9.22
CA GLU A 145 -14.52 9.98 9.94
C GLU A 145 -14.36 8.80 8.98
N ARG A 146 -15.29 8.62 8.04
CA ARG A 146 -15.21 7.55 7.04
C ARG A 146 -13.97 7.68 6.14
N ALA A 147 -13.66 8.90 5.70
CA ALA A 147 -12.50 9.15 4.87
C ALA A 147 -11.20 8.80 5.61
N ILE A 148 -11.04 9.20 6.87
CA ILE A 148 -9.84 8.91 7.67
C ILE A 148 -9.75 7.42 8.04
N LEU A 149 -10.85 6.79 8.44
CA LEU A 149 -10.86 5.37 8.80
C LEU A 149 -10.55 4.46 7.60
N GLY A 150 -11.06 4.78 6.41
CA GLY A 150 -10.78 4.01 5.19
C GLY A 150 -9.28 3.98 4.84
N LEU A 151 -8.55 5.07 5.11
CA LEU A 151 -7.10 5.11 4.92
C LEU A 151 -6.35 4.19 5.89
N GLY A 152 -6.86 4.06 7.11
CA GLY A 152 -6.32 3.16 8.13
C GLY A 152 -6.49 1.69 7.77
N GLU A 153 -7.69 1.29 7.35
CA GLU A 153 -7.99 -0.10 6.99
C GLU A 153 -7.17 -0.60 5.78
N GLU A 154 -6.98 0.24 4.76
CA GLU A 154 -6.14 -0.11 3.60
C GLU A 154 -4.65 -0.28 3.94
N SER A 155 -4.18 0.33 5.03
CA SER A 155 -2.81 0.13 5.53
C SER A 155 -2.64 -1.18 6.32
N ILE A 156 -3.72 -1.69 6.92
CA ILE A 156 -3.71 -2.88 7.79
C ILE A 156 -4.06 -4.15 7.00
N GLN A 157 -5.00 -4.09 6.05
CA GLN A 157 -5.53 -5.26 5.34
C GLN A 157 -4.51 -6.05 4.49
N ARG A 158 -3.28 -5.54 4.32
CA ARG A 158 -2.25 -6.20 3.51
C ARG A 158 -1.00 -6.62 4.26
N GLY A 159 -0.96 -6.35 5.55
CA GLY A 159 -0.01 -6.98 6.47
C GLY A 159 -0.53 -8.35 6.91
N PHE A 160 -0.82 -9.27 5.98
CA PHE A 160 -0.94 -10.67 6.38
C PHE A 160 0.46 -11.15 6.71
N ALA A 161 0.88 -11.00 7.97
CA ALA A 161 1.94 -11.80 8.53
C ALA A 161 1.56 -13.27 8.28
N GLN A 162 2.50 -14.08 7.79
CA GLN A 162 2.25 -15.50 7.61
C GLN A 162 1.78 -16.05 8.98
N LEU A 163 0.72 -16.87 9.00
CA LEU A 163 0.18 -17.44 10.23
C LEU A 163 1.28 -18.09 11.09
N SER A 164 2.33 -18.60 10.44
CA SER A 164 3.56 -19.13 11.06
C SER A 164 4.32 -18.11 11.90
N GLN A 165 4.48 -16.87 11.45
CA GLN A 165 5.19 -15.82 12.18
C GLN A 165 4.39 -15.36 13.41
N VAL A 166 3.07 -15.21 13.25
CA VAL A 166 2.18 -14.93 14.39
C VAL A 166 2.22 -16.07 15.38
N LEU A 167 2.20 -17.33 14.92
CA LEU A 167 2.27 -18.50 15.81
C LEU A 167 3.59 -18.54 16.58
N GLU A 168 4.73 -18.28 15.94
CA GLU A 168 6.04 -18.26 16.62
C GLU A 168 6.09 -17.19 17.70
N GLU A 169 5.60 -15.99 17.42
CA GLU A 169 5.55 -14.89 18.38
C GLU A 169 4.59 -15.22 19.54
N THR A 170 3.43 -15.79 19.25
CA THR A 170 2.46 -16.21 20.28
C THR A 170 2.97 -17.39 21.12
N VAL A 171 3.70 -18.33 20.51
CA VAL A 171 4.30 -19.48 21.20
C VAL A 171 5.46 -19.01 22.08
N MET A 172 6.30 -18.09 21.61
CA MET A 172 7.35 -17.49 22.46
C MET A 172 6.75 -16.73 23.64
N GLU A 173 5.68 -15.96 23.45
CA GLU A 173 4.96 -15.30 24.56
C GLU A 173 4.36 -16.29 25.58
N LEU A 174 3.94 -17.48 25.12
CA LEU A 174 3.45 -18.56 25.98
C LEU A 174 4.59 -19.30 26.70
N GLU A 175 5.75 -19.47 26.07
CA GLU A 175 6.92 -20.12 26.66
C GLU A 175 7.62 -19.25 27.71
N ASP A 176 7.61 -17.91 27.55
CA ASP A 176 8.18 -16.96 28.52
C ASP A 176 7.29 -16.77 29.78
N ARG A 177 6.13 -17.45 29.83
CA ARG A 177 5.21 -17.47 30.97
C ARG A 177 4.96 -18.88 31.49
N PRO A 178 5.93 -19.52 32.17
CA PRO A 178 5.68 -20.77 32.86
C PRO A 178 4.76 -20.53 34.07
N GLY A 179 3.45 -20.75 33.87
CA GLY A 179 2.50 -20.94 34.97
C GLY A 179 1.50 -19.81 35.28
N SER A 180 1.29 -18.82 34.40
CA SER A 180 0.16 -17.91 34.56
C SER A 180 -1.03 -18.35 33.70
N SER A 181 -2.16 -18.68 34.37
CA SER A 181 -3.48 -18.72 33.74
C SER A 181 -3.66 -17.55 32.79
N LEU A 182 -4.29 -17.76 31.63
CA LEU A 182 -4.81 -16.69 30.79
C LEU A 182 -5.56 -15.69 31.69
N ILE A 183 -5.00 -14.51 31.95
CA ILE A 183 -5.61 -13.53 32.85
C ILE A 183 -6.65 -12.76 32.03
N GLY A 184 -7.91 -13.18 32.11
CA GLY A 184 -9.04 -12.36 31.69
C GLY A 184 -9.25 -11.18 32.64
N ILE A 185 -10.15 -10.27 32.27
CA ILE A 185 -10.55 -9.15 33.13
C ILE A 185 -11.48 -9.71 34.20
N PRO A 186 -11.18 -9.57 35.51
CA PRO A 186 -11.94 -10.25 36.56
C PRO A 186 -13.37 -9.71 36.62
N SER A 187 -14.35 -10.60 36.41
CA SER A 187 -15.76 -10.26 36.55
C SER A 187 -16.16 -9.96 38.01
N GLY A 188 -15.36 -10.45 38.97
CA GLY A 188 -15.61 -10.33 40.41
C GLY A 188 -16.41 -11.49 41.00
N PHE A 189 -16.84 -12.45 40.18
CA PHE A 189 -17.50 -13.67 40.60
C PHE A 189 -16.54 -14.85 40.57
N ARG A 190 -16.07 -15.28 41.75
CA ARG A 190 -15.04 -16.33 41.91
C ARG A 190 -15.30 -17.61 41.13
N ASP A 191 -16.54 -18.09 41.10
CA ASP A 191 -16.86 -19.34 40.42
C ASP A 191 -16.86 -19.18 38.89
N PHE A 192 -17.21 -18.00 38.40
CA PHE A 192 -17.21 -17.67 36.97
C PHE A 192 -15.78 -17.43 36.48
N ASP A 193 -15.01 -16.61 37.22
CA ASP A 193 -13.61 -16.32 36.93
C ASP A 193 -12.75 -17.60 36.94
N ARG A 194 -13.12 -18.62 37.73
CA ARG A 194 -12.45 -19.94 37.70
C ARG A 194 -12.73 -20.74 36.43
N MET A 195 -13.90 -20.55 35.81
CA MET A 195 -14.29 -21.25 34.59
C MET A 195 -13.79 -20.53 33.34
N THR A 196 -13.77 -19.20 33.36
CA THR A 196 -13.41 -18.34 32.22
C THR A 196 -11.98 -17.82 32.29
N HIS A 197 -11.31 -17.99 33.43
CA HIS A 197 -10.01 -17.41 33.79
C HIS A 197 -10.03 -15.87 33.86
N GLY A 198 -11.21 -15.28 34.09
CA GLY A 198 -11.50 -13.85 34.19
C GLY A 198 -12.91 -13.55 33.71
#